data_AF-Q28PU5-F1
#
_entry.id   AF-Q28PU5-F1
#
_cell.length_a   1.000
_cell.length_b   1.000
_cell.length_c   1.000
_cell.angle_alpha   90.00
_cell.angle_beta   90.00
_cell.angle_gamma   90.00
#
_symmetry.space_group_name_H-M   'P 1'
#
loop_
_entity.id
_entity.type
_entity.pdbx_description
1 polymer ?
#
loop_
_entity_poly.entity_id
_entity_poly.type
_entity_poly.pdbx_seq_one_letter_code
_entity_poly.pdbx_strand_id
1 'polypeptide(L)'
;MQRLLTLLFACLAAPAMAFDHVSPAQQCVWSCLYGVGDGNAASDAYHACVNSNCVGLSTDRPGAEPQTGTGAGAAAAPAPVNGPGWTIGSIAGGGGVFANVDAADSPRALSLVCAAGRSYLILDTELDGPGGVMPIIVDGTRFDVSFARNPDWLEADIAPTAPLLAALSQGQGAQLLSTDGNVLGNFSLSGSSRAIATVTEACR
;
A
#
# COMPACT_ATOMS: atom_id res chain seq x y z
N MET A 1 60.51 10.11 25.69
CA MET A 1 59.79 11.40 25.65
C MET A 1 58.48 11.12 24.90
N GLN A 2 57.39 10.63 25.50
CA GLN A 2 56.58 11.12 26.61
C GLN A 2 56.07 12.57 26.39
N ARG A 3 54.73 12.72 26.42
CA ARG A 3 53.91 13.95 26.52
C ARG A 3 53.61 14.58 25.14
N LEU A 4 52.37 14.78 24.70
CA LEU A 4 51.18 15.20 25.44
C LEU A 4 49.88 14.72 24.76
N LEU A 5 49.01 14.17 25.58
CA LEU A 5 47.63 13.78 25.35
C LEU A 5 46.75 15.02 25.62
N THR A 6 45.91 15.47 24.69
CA THR A 6 44.75 16.35 25.00
C THR A 6 43.72 16.22 23.87
N LEU A 7 42.81 15.24 23.95
CA LEU A 7 41.43 15.42 24.41
C LEU A 7 40.67 16.52 23.66
N LEU A 8 40.03 16.16 22.54
CA LEU A 8 38.72 16.73 22.18
C LEU A 8 37.78 15.57 21.80
N PHE A 9 37.20 14.99 22.83
CA PHE A 9 36.09 14.04 22.79
C PHE A 9 34.84 14.83 22.39
N ALA A 10 34.66 15.10 21.09
CA ALA A 10 33.44 15.72 20.58
C ALA A 10 32.33 14.66 20.57
N CYS A 11 31.36 14.87 21.45
CA CYS A 11 30.24 13.99 21.75
C CYS A 11 29.62 13.38 20.49
N LEU A 12 29.73 12.05 20.38
CA LEU A 12 28.78 11.22 19.64
C LEU A 12 27.39 11.38 20.27
N ALA A 13 26.63 12.37 19.81
CA ALA A 13 25.18 12.36 19.95
C ALA A 13 24.64 11.34 18.93
N ALA A 14 24.75 10.05 19.25
CA ALA A 14 23.96 9.04 18.56
C ALA A 14 22.50 9.36 18.88
N PRO A 15 21.63 9.56 17.87
CA PRO A 15 20.19 9.56 18.14
C PRO A 15 19.86 8.18 18.71
N ALA A 16 19.35 8.14 19.94
CA ALA A 16 18.67 6.96 20.43
C ALA A 16 17.53 6.69 19.45
N MET A 17 17.69 5.67 18.60
CA MET A 17 16.57 5.16 17.82
C MET A 17 15.60 4.58 18.84
N ALA A 18 14.57 5.34 19.18
CA ALA A 18 13.41 4.81 19.86
C ALA A 18 12.88 3.71 18.94
N PHE A 19 13.07 2.44 19.32
CA PHE A 19 12.37 1.35 18.68
C PHE A 19 10.89 1.60 18.99
N ASP A 20 10.18 2.10 17.99
CA ASP A 20 8.72 2.21 18.00
C ASP A 20 8.15 0.93 18.60
N HIS A 21 7.47 1.10 19.72
CA HIS A 21 6.92 -0.02 20.47
C HIS A 21 5.92 -0.76 19.57
N VAL A 22 6.26 -1.98 19.18
CA VAL A 22 5.38 -2.85 18.39
C VAL A 22 4.05 -2.96 19.12
N SER A 23 2.96 -2.62 18.44
CA SER A 23 1.62 -2.62 19.05
C SER A 23 1.28 -4.01 19.61
N PRO A 24 0.48 -4.10 20.70
CA PRO A 24 0.04 -5.39 21.25
C PRO A 24 -0.65 -6.28 20.22
N ALA A 25 -1.41 -5.67 19.31
CA ALA A 25 -2.03 -6.37 18.19
C ALA A 25 -0.99 -7.02 17.27
N GLN A 26 0.08 -6.31 16.94
CA GLN A 26 1.14 -6.82 16.05
C GLN A 26 2.01 -7.87 16.73
N GLN A 27 2.28 -7.75 18.04
CA GLN A 27 2.93 -8.80 18.82
C GLN A 27 2.10 -10.10 18.85
N CYS A 28 0.78 -10.00 18.94
CA CYS A 28 -0.13 -11.15 18.90
C CYS A 28 -0.10 -11.84 17.53
N VAL A 29 -0.20 -11.08 16.44
CA VAL A 29 -0.16 -11.63 15.07
C VAL A 29 1.17 -12.36 14.81
N TRP A 30 2.30 -11.82 15.24
CA TRP A 30 3.60 -12.49 15.10
C TRP A 30 3.70 -13.76 15.94
N SER A 31 3.13 -13.77 17.14
CA SER A 31 3.09 -14.96 17.99
C SER A 31 2.24 -16.07 17.34
N CYS A 32 1.12 -15.73 16.68
CA CYS A 32 0.35 -16.69 15.89
C CYS A 32 1.10 -17.19 14.66
N LEU A 33 1.78 -16.28 13.94
CA LEU A 33 2.51 -16.62 12.72
C LEU A 33 3.66 -17.59 12.99
N TYR A 34 4.51 -17.29 13.97
CA TYR A 34 5.68 -18.11 14.28
C TYR A 34 5.41 -19.22 15.30
N GLY A 35 4.23 -19.25 15.92
CA GLY A 35 3.75 -20.34 16.76
C GLY A 35 3.02 -21.39 15.93
N VAL A 36 1.70 -21.47 16.09
CA VAL A 36 0.87 -22.49 15.42
C VAL A 36 0.78 -22.34 13.90
N GLY A 37 1.15 -21.17 13.37
CA GLY A 37 1.21 -20.93 11.94
C GLY A 37 2.46 -21.48 11.26
N ASP A 38 3.48 -21.92 12.01
CA ASP A 38 4.77 -22.42 11.50
C ASP A 38 5.44 -21.49 10.46
N GLY A 39 5.27 -20.18 10.63
CA GLY A 39 5.75 -19.14 9.69
C GLY A 39 4.91 -19.00 8.42
N ASN A 40 3.83 -19.76 8.28
CA ASN A 40 2.94 -19.75 7.14
C ASN A 40 1.65 -18.96 7.44
N ALA A 41 1.62 -17.72 6.95
CA ALA A 41 0.46 -16.83 7.07
C ALA A 41 -0.77 -17.28 6.26
N ALA A 42 -0.66 -18.32 5.46
CA ALA A 42 -1.78 -18.93 4.73
C ALA A 42 -2.32 -20.20 5.42
N SER A 43 -1.78 -20.58 6.59
CA SER A 43 -2.26 -21.77 7.30
C SER A 43 -3.57 -21.51 8.02
N ASP A 44 -4.48 -22.49 8.00
CA ASP A 44 -5.74 -22.44 8.77
C ASP A 44 -5.47 -22.27 10.28
N ALA A 45 -4.37 -22.86 10.76
CA ALA A 45 -3.92 -22.73 12.16
C ALA A 45 -3.54 -21.28 12.51
N TYR A 46 -2.83 -20.58 11.63
CA TYR A 46 -2.55 -19.16 11.78
C TYR A 46 -3.84 -18.33 11.83
N HIS A 47 -4.74 -18.53 10.87
CA HIS A 47 -5.98 -17.77 10.80
C HIS A 47 -6.88 -18.01 12.02
N ALA A 48 -7.00 -19.26 12.48
CA ALA A 48 -7.73 -19.60 13.69
C ALA A 48 -7.12 -18.94 14.94
N CYS A 49 -5.78 -18.88 15.03
CA CYS A 49 -5.08 -18.24 16.13
C CYS A 49 -5.32 -16.73 16.17
N VAL A 50 -5.19 -16.04 15.04
CA VAL A 50 -5.41 -14.59 14.97
C VAL A 50 -6.84 -14.24 15.35
N ASN A 51 -7.81 -15.01 14.85
CA ASN A 51 -9.23 -14.75 15.11
C ASN A 51 -9.64 -15.01 16.58
N SER A 52 -8.99 -15.97 17.24
CA SER A 52 -9.31 -16.30 18.63
C SER A 52 -8.56 -15.45 19.65
N ASN A 53 -7.34 -15.00 19.33
CA ASN A 53 -6.44 -14.38 20.32
C ASN A 53 -6.14 -12.91 20.06
N CYS A 54 -6.26 -12.42 18.82
CA CYS A 54 -5.82 -11.07 18.48
C CYS A 54 -6.98 -10.09 18.23
N VAL A 55 -8.23 -10.57 18.16
CA VAL A 55 -9.43 -9.73 18.00
C VAL A 55 -9.68 -8.98 19.31
N GLY A 56 -9.77 -7.64 19.24
CA GLY A 56 -10.02 -6.77 20.40
C GLY A 56 -8.78 -6.11 21.01
N LEU A 57 -7.57 -6.41 20.53
CA LEU A 57 -6.33 -5.77 20.98
C LEU A 57 -6.13 -4.33 20.47
N SER A 58 -7.12 -3.77 19.75
CA SER A 58 -7.16 -2.37 19.34
C SER A 58 -7.79 -1.51 20.43
N THR A 59 -7.15 -1.36 21.58
CA THR A 59 -7.56 -0.34 22.57
C THR A 59 -6.36 0.35 23.21
N ASP A 60 -5.79 1.30 22.48
CA ASP A 60 -5.20 2.49 23.09
C ASP A 60 -5.74 3.74 22.40
N ARG A 61 -7.02 4.02 22.64
CA ARG A 61 -7.54 5.38 22.68
C ARG A 61 -8.56 5.45 23.83
N PRO A 62 -8.32 6.22 24.91
CA PRO A 62 -9.30 6.39 25.96
C PRO A 62 -10.47 7.22 25.40
N GLY A 63 -11.68 6.65 25.36
CA GLY A 63 -12.91 7.43 25.15
C GLY A 63 -13.95 6.95 24.12
N ALA A 64 -13.91 5.71 23.62
CA ALA A 64 -15.00 5.19 22.79
C ALA A 64 -15.95 4.30 23.62
N GLU A 65 -17.20 4.75 23.77
CA GLU A 65 -18.30 4.06 24.45
C GLU A 65 -18.63 2.68 23.84
N PRO A 66 -19.26 1.76 24.60
CA PRO A 66 -19.56 0.41 24.15
C PRO A 66 -20.71 0.42 23.13
N GLN A 67 -20.43 0.02 21.88
CA GLN A 67 -21.46 -0.23 20.89
C GLN A 67 -22.07 -1.62 21.09
N THR A 68 -23.15 -1.70 21.87
CA THR A 68 -24.11 -2.80 21.82
C THR A 68 -25.11 -2.51 20.70
N GLY A 69 -24.88 -3.10 19.52
CA GLY A 69 -25.78 -2.98 18.38
C GLY A 69 -25.73 -4.22 17.49
N THR A 70 -26.75 -5.05 17.59
CA THR A 70 -27.05 -6.16 16.68
C THR A 70 -27.27 -5.61 15.28
N GLY A 71 -26.29 -5.77 14.40
CA GLY A 71 -26.33 -5.30 13.01
C GLY A 71 -25.74 -6.34 12.07
N ALA A 72 -26.45 -6.59 10.98
CA ALA A 72 -26.20 -7.60 9.96
C ALA A 72 -24.73 -7.66 9.49
N GLY A 73 -24.31 -8.89 9.15
CA GLY A 73 -22.94 -9.29 8.83
C GLY A 73 -22.10 -8.21 8.19
N ALA A 74 -21.13 -7.72 8.95
CA ALA A 74 -19.97 -7.05 8.39
C ALA A 74 -19.35 -8.03 7.39
N ALA A 75 -19.43 -7.72 6.10
CA ALA A 75 -18.62 -8.36 5.10
C ALA A 75 -17.18 -8.31 5.63
N ALA A 76 -16.57 -9.49 5.78
CA ALA A 76 -15.19 -9.60 6.23
C ALA A 76 -14.35 -8.64 5.39
N ALA A 77 -13.61 -7.75 6.06
CA ALA A 77 -12.66 -6.89 5.36
C ALA A 77 -11.79 -7.79 4.47
N PRO A 78 -11.63 -7.47 3.18
CA PRO A 78 -10.88 -8.32 2.27
C PRO A 78 -9.48 -8.55 2.84
N ALA A 79 -9.02 -9.80 2.76
CA ALA A 79 -7.69 -10.15 3.24
C ALA A 79 -6.62 -9.26 2.58
N PRO A 80 -5.59 -8.82 3.32
CA PRO A 80 -4.51 -8.02 2.75
C PRO A 80 -3.90 -8.71 1.53
N VAL A 81 -3.73 -7.97 0.43
CA VAL A 81 -3.00 -8.48 -0.74
C VAL A 81 -1.51 -8.46 -0.38
N ASN A 82 -0.95 -9.65 -0.19
CA ASN A 82 0.50 -9.83 -0.04
C ASN A 82 1.15 -9.61 -1.41
N GLY A 83 2.09 -8.68 -1.51
CA GLY A 83 2.76 -8.36 -2.77
C GLY A 83 3.83 -7.28 -2.60
N PRO A 84 4.50 -6.90 -3.70
CA PRO A 84 5.46 -5.81 -3.71
C PRO A 84 4.87 -4.52 -3.14
N GLY A 85 5.66 -3.78 -2.36
CA GLY A 85 5.26 -2.46 -1.88
C GLY A 85 5.42 -1.39 -2.96
N TRP A 86 4.71 -0.29 -2.79
CA TRP A 86 4.85 0.88 -3.67
C TRP A 86 6.26 1.46 -3.57
N THR A 87 6.84 1.73 -4.73
CA THR A 87 8.14 2.37 -4.90
C THR A 87 7.96 3.78 -5.44
N ILE A 88 8.97 4.64 -5.24
CA ILE A 88 8.98 6.02 -5.72
C ILE A 88 10.22 6.22 -6.58
N GLY A 89 10.08 6.93 -7.70
CA GLY A 89 11.20 7.27 -8.57
C GLY A 89 11.00 8.60 -9.28
N SER A 90 12.03 9.00 -10.02
CA SER A 90 12.02 10.18 -10.88
C SER A 90 12.11 9.76 -12.34
N ILE A 91 11.37 10.45 -13.22
CA ILE A 91 11.49 10.26 -14.66
C ILE A 91 12.85 10.78 -15.12
N ALA A 92 13.53 10.02 -15.98
CA ALA A 92 14.83 10.40 -16.53
C ALA A 92 14.79 11.82 -17.14
N GLY A 93 15.84 12.61 -16.90
CA GLY A 93 15.90 14.01 -17.34
C GLY A 93 15.12 14.99 -16.46
N GLY A 94 14.60 14.57 -15.30
CA GLY A 94 13.88 15.44 -14.37
C GLY A 94 12.47 15.80 -14.81
N GLY A 95 11.90 15.04 -15.76
CA GLY A 95 10.59 15.31 -16.36
C GLY A 95 9.39 15.07 -15.44
N GLY A 96 9.60 14.54 -14.24
CA GLY A 96 8.53 14.24 -13.30
C GLY A 96 8.93 13.26 -12.19
N VAL A 97 7.94 12.92 -11.38
CA VAL A 97 8.02 11.94 -10.28
C VAL A 97 6.98 10.87 -10.53
N PHE A 98 7.28 9.63 -10.16
CA PHE A 98 6.32 8.53 -10.24
C PHE A 98 6.34 7.68 -8.99
N ALA A 99 5.23 6.98 -8.78
CA ALA A 99 5.07 5.92 -7.80
C ALA A 99 4.59 4.67 -8.53
N ASN A 100 5.24 3.53 -8.33
CA ASN A 100 4.94 2.28 -9.03
C ASN A 100 4.71 1.13 -8.05
N VAL A 101 3.79 0.24 -8.41
CA VAL A 101 3.61 -1.06 -7.77
C VAL A 101 3.41 -2.15 -8.81
N ASP A 102 4.09 -3.27 -8.62
CA ASP A 102 3.92 -4.46 -9.44
C ASP A 102 2.78 -5.33 -8.86
N ALA A 103 2.02 -5.97 -9.73
CA ALA A 103 1.01 -6.93 -9.32
C ALA A 103 1.68 -8.15 -8.67
N ALA A 104 1.01 -8.73 -7.68
CA ALA A 104 1.50 -9.90 -6.95
C ALA A 104 1.39 -11.20 -7.78
N ASP A 105 0.45 -11.24 -8.73
CA ASP A 105 0.01 -12.43 -9.45
C ASP A 105 0.09 -12.30 -10.97
N SER A 106 0.58 -11.17 -11.48
CA SER A 106 0.77 -10.93 -12.91
C SER A 106 1.99 -10.06 -13.15
N PRO A 107 2.56 -10.05 -14.36
CA PRO A 107 3.72 -9.22 -14.71
C PRO A 107 3.38 -7.73 -14.88
N ARG A 108 2.18 -7.31 -14.47
CA ARG A 108 1.67 -5.96 -14.72
C ARG A 108 2.09 -5.02 -13.62
N ALA A 109 2.21 -3.75 -13.98
CA ALA A 109 2.49 -2.69 -13.03
C ALA A 109 1.44 -1.58 -13.13
N LEU A 110 1.14 -0.96 -11.98
CA LEU A 110 0.34 0.24 -11.86
C LEU A 110 1.25 1.38 -11.41
N SER A 111 1.32 2.43 -12.22
CA SER A 111 2.11 3.62 -11.94
C SER A 111 1.20 4.84 -11.78
N LEU A 112 1.40 5.64 -10.74
CA LEU A 112 0.91 7.02 -10.64
C LEU A 112 2.06 7.94 -11.03
N VAL A 113 1.82 8.79 -12.02
CA VAL A 113 2.84 9.70 -12.54
C VAL A 113 2.39 11.14 -12.33
N CYS A 114 3.37 11.99 -12.04
CA CYS A 114 3.26 13.42 -12.14
C CYS A 114 4.31 13.95 -13.12
N ALA A 115 3.88 14.52 -14.24
CA ALA A 115 4.77 15.12 -15.24
C ALA A 115 4.07 16.30 -15.91
N ALA A 116 4.84 17.37 -16.17
CA ALA A 116 4.33 18.59 -16.81
C ALA A 116 3.06 19.17 -16.15
N GLY A 117 2.94 19.08 -14.82
CA GLY A 117 1.78 19.56 -14.05
C GLY A 117 0.51 18.73 -14.23
N ARG A 118 0.61 17.55 -14.85
CA ARG A 118 -0.49 16.60 -15.01
C ARG A 118 -0.21 15.35 -14.18
N SER A 119 -1.28 14.81 -13.60
CA SER A 119 -1.25 13.52 -12.94
C SER A 119 -2.09 12.50 -13.72
N TYR A 120 -1.54 11.30 -13.89
CA TYR A 120 -2.16 10.23 -14.66
C TYR A 120 -1.71 8.87 -14.13
N LEU A 121 -2.55 7.86 -14.30
CA LEU A 121 -2.25 6.46 -14.05
C LEU A 121 -1.73 5.81 -15.33
N ILE A 122 -0.70 4.99 -15.22
CA ILE A 122 -0.18 4.13 -16.29
C ILE A 122 -0.37 2.67 -15.90
N LEU A 123 -0.80 1.86 -16.87
CA LEU A 123 -0.70 0.40 -16.82
C LEU A 123 0.29 -0.06 -17.89
N ASP A 124 1.31 -0.80 -17.45
CA ASP A 124 2.38 -1.29 -18.33
C ASP A 124 1.93 -2.44 -19.26
N THR A 125 2.68 -2.68 -20.33
CA THR A 125 2.19 -3.03 -21.68
C THR A 125 1.78 -4.46 -21.96
N GLU A 126 1.69 -5.37 -21.00
CA GLU A 126 1.18 -6.73 -21.31
C GLU A 126 -0.35 -6.81 -21.45
N LEU A 127 -0.98 -5.66 -21.72
CA LEU A 127 -2.41 -5.49 -21.88
C LEU A 127 -2.74 -5.32 -23.36
N ASP A 128 -3.14 -6.41 -24.02
CA ASP A 128 -3.77 -6.35 -25.35
C ASP A 128 -5.12 -5.62 -25.29
N GLY A 129 -5.44 -4.81 -26.30
CA GLY A 129 -6.77 -4.19 -26.48
C GLY A 129 -6.74 -2.69 -26.81
N PRO A 130 -7.89 -2.00 -26.91
CA PRO A 130 -7.95 -0.57 -27.22
C PRO A 130 -7.91 0.33 -25.97
N GLY A 131 -7.80 -0.23 -24.77
CA GLY A 131 -8.17 0.48 -23.53
C GLY A 131 -9.68 0.43 -23.29
N GLY A 132 -10.18 1.29 -22.41
CA GLY A 132 -11.61 1.35 -22.05
C GLY A 132 -11.83 1.67 -20.59
N VAL A 133 -13.07 1.53 -20.14
CA VAL A 133 -13.42 1.67 -18.72
C VAL A 133 -13.02 0.39 -18.00
N MET A 134 -11.95 0.47 -17.22
CA MET A 134 -11.38 -0.64 -16.47
C MET A 134 -11.58 -0.39 -14.97
N PRO A 135 -12.23 -1.33 -14.27
CA PRO A 135 -12.48 -1.17 -12.83
C PRO A 135 -11.23 -1.38 -12.01
N ILE A 136 -11.00 -0.50 -11.04
CA ILE A 136 -10.08 -0.72 -9.92
C ILE A 136 -10.92 -0.92 -8.67
N ILE A 137 -10.78 -2.08 -8.04
CA ILE A 137 -11.46 -2.43 -6.80
C ILE A 137 -10.47 -2.24 -5.65
N VAL A 138 -10.70 -1.27 -4.77
CA VAL A 138 -9.87 -1.05 -3.56
C VAL A 138 -10.66 -1.50 -2.34
N ASP A 139 -10.19 -2.54 -1.67
CA ASP A 139 -10.86 -3.15 -0.50
C ASP A 139 -12.38 -3.37 -0.71
N GLY A 140 -12.76 -3.84 -1.91
CA GLY A 140 -14.15 -4.09 -2.30
C GLY A 140 -14.91 -2.87 -2.84
N THR A 141 -14.34 -1.68 -2.76
CA THR A 141 -14.91 -0.46 -3.35
C THR A 141 -14.50 -0.32 -4.80
N ARG A 142 -15.47 -0.21 -5.70
CA ARG A 142 -15.25 -0.10 -7.14
C ARG A 142 -15.05 1.35 -7.60
N PHE A 143 -14.01 1.55 -8.41
CA PHE A 143 -13.73 2.79 -9.13
C PHE A 143 -13.59 2.49 -10.62
N ASP A 144 -14.46 3.06 -11.44
CA ASP A 144 -14.37 2.90 -12.89
C ASP A 144 -13.39 3.93 -13.46
N VAL A 145 -12.29 3.46 -14.07
CA VAL A 145 -11.22 4.31 -14.60
C VAL A 145 -11.16 4.18 -16.12
N SER A 146 -11.21 5.31 -16.83
CA SER A 146 -11.15 5.32 -18.28
C SER A 146 -9.71 5.38 -18.78
N PHE A 147 -9.19 4.25 -19.22
CA PHE A 147 -7.86 4.16 -19.81
C PHE A 147 -7.90 4.34 -21.33
N ALA A 148 -7.10 5.26 -21.84
CA ALA A 148 -6.83 5.44 -23.25
C ALA A 148 -5.55 4.70 -23.66
N ARG A 149 -5.52 4.17 -24.88
CA ARG A 149 -4.35 3.52 -25.46
C ARG A 149 -3.33 4.54 -25.94
N ASN A 150 -2.13 4.46 -25.38
CA ASN A 150 -0.89 4.96 -25.98
C ASN A 150 -0.17 3.79 -26.69
N PRO A 151 0.82 4.04 -27.58
CA PRO A 151 1.54 2.99 -28.28
C PRO A 151 2.12 1.92 -27.35
N ASP A 152 2.64 2.34 -26.19
CA ASP A 152 3.41 1.48 -25.28
C ASP A 152 2.80 1.36 -23.87
N TRP A 153 1.60 1.90 -23.62
CA TRP A 153 0.90 1.74 -22.33
C TRP A 153 -0.58 2.10 -22.42
N LEU A 154 -1.33 1.80 -21.36
CA LEU A 154 -2.62 2.43 -21.10
C LEU A 154 -2.45 3.58 -20.13
N GLU A 155 -3.14 4.68 -20.38
CA GLU A 155 -3.08 5.89 -19.55
C GLU A 155 -4.47 6.37 -19.16
N ALA A 156 -4.63 6.83 -17.93
CA ALA A 156 -5.85 7.50 -17.48
C ALA A 156 -5.49 8.79 -16.75
N ASP A 157 -6.05 9.92 -17.18
CA ASP A 157 -5.96 11.17 -16.44
C ASP A 157 -6.60 11.00 -15.05
N ILE A 158 -5.92 11.49 -14.01
CA ILE A 158 -6.45 11.45 -12.65
C ILE A 158 -6.15 12.76 -11.93
N ALA A 159 -7.18 13.35 -11.33
CA ALA A 159 -6.98 14.53 -10.49
C ALA A 159 -6.20 14.13 -9.22
N PRO A 160 -5.27 14.96 -8.71
CA PRO A 160 -4.55 14.69 -7.46
C PRO A 160 -5.47 14.52 -6.24
N THR A 161 -6.72 15.01 -6.32
CA THR A 161 -7.76 14.91 -5.29
C THR A 161 -8.83 13.85 -5.62
N ALA A 162 -8.61 13.01 -6.63
CA ALA A 162 -9.57 12.00 -7.03
C ALA A 162 -9.85 11.00 -5.89
N PRO A 163 -11.12 10.61 -5.66
CA PRO A 163 -11.48 9.65 -4.61
C PRO A 163 -10.71 8.33 -4.67
N LEU A 164 -10.37 7.87 -5.88
CA LEU A 164 -9.55 6.68 -6.09
C LEU A 164 -8.16 6.81 -5.44
N LEU A 165 -7.49 7.97 -5.54
CA LEU A 165 -6.17 8.16 -4.92
C LEU A 165 -6.24 8.14 -3.40
N ALA A 166 -7.33 8.68 -2.83
CA ALA A 166 -7.57 8.57 -1.39
C ALA A 166 -7.78 7.11 -0.96
N ALA A 167 -8.56 6.34 -1.73
CA ALA A 167 -8.77 4.92 -1.46
C ALA A 167 -7.46 4.12 -1.57
N LEU A 168 -6.69 4.30 -2.65
CA LEU A 168 -5.39 3.64 -2.82
C LEU A 168 -4.40 3.99 -1.69
N SER A 169 -4.46 5.20 -1.15
CA SER A 169 -3.58 5.66 -0.07
C SER A 169 -3.93 5.08 1.31
N GLN A 170 -5.18 4.64 1.51
CA GLN A 170 -5.70 4.18 2.80
C GLN A 170 -5.99 2.68 2.83
N GLY A 171 -6.12 2.06 1.66
CA GLY A 171 -6.51 0.68 1.52
C GLY A 171 -5.39 -0.31 1.78
N GLN A 172 -5.73 -1.60 1.76
CA GLN A 172 -4.81 -2.71 1.97
C GLN A 172 -4.49 -3.45 0.67
N GLY A 173 -5.45 -3.53 -0.25
CA GLY A 173 -5.26 -4.15 -1.55
C GLY A 173 -6.08 -3.47 -2.65
N ALA A 174 -5.59 -3.58 -3.89
CA ALA A 174 -6.33 -3.18 -5.07
C ALA A 174 -6.36 -4.32 -6.10
N GLN A 175 -7.47 -4.45 -6.81
CA GLN A 175 -7.62 -5.37 -7.93
C GLN A 175 -7.97 -4.59 -9.19
N LEU A 176 -7.26 -4.83 -10.27
CA LEU A 176 -7.59 -4.31 -11.59
C LEU A 176 -8.41 -5.35 -12.36
N LEU A 177 -9.49 -4.91 -12.99
CA LEU A 177 -10.32 -5.74 -13.86
C LEU A 177 -10.25 -5.26 -15.31
N SER A 178 -10.41 -6.17 -16.27
CA SER A 178 -10.58 -5.83 -17.69
C SER A 178 -11.97 -5.28 -17.95
N THR A 179 -12.21 -4.79 -19.17
CA THR A 179 -13.53 -4.37 -19.64
C THR A 179 -14.57 -5.50 -19.58
N ASP A 180 -14.11 -6.75 -19.72
CA ASP A 180 -14.96 -7.95 -19.66
C ASP A 180 -15.08 -8.52 -18.23
N GLY A 181 -14.48 -7.86 -17.24
CA GLY A 181 -14.54 -8.25 -15.83
C GLY A 181 -13.50 -9.30 -15.40
N ASN A 182 -12.54 -9.66 -16.25
CA ASN A 182 -11.46 -10.58 -15.89
C ASN A 182 -10.46 -9.89 -14.95
N VAL A 183 -9.96 -10.60 -13.94
CA VAL A 183 -8.90 -10.08 -13.07
C VAL A 183 -7.61 -9.96 -13.86
N LEU A 184 -7.03 -8.77 -13.82
CA LEU A 184 -5.82 -8.40 -14.52
C LEU A 184 -4.59 -8.36 -13.63
N GLY A 185 -4.79 -8.06 -12.35
CA GLY A 185 -3.74 -8.08 -11.35
C GLY A 185 -4.27 -7.66 -9.99
N ASN A 186 -3.64 -8.19 -8.96
CA ASN A 186 -3.84 -7.83 -7.56
C ASN A 186 -2.60 -7.09 -7.05
N PHE A 187 -2.79 -5.89 -6.54
CA PHE A 187 -1.73 -4.99 -6.10
C PHE A 187 -1.79 -4.82 -4.59
N SER A 188 -0.64 -4.95 -3.92
CA SER A 188 -0.53 -4.55 -2.52
C SER A 188 -0.59 -3.03 -2.43
N LEU A 189 -1.24 -2.51 -1.39
CA LEU A 189 -1.21 -1.07 -1.07
C LEU A 189 -0.19 -0.74 0.03
N SER A 190 0.69 -1.69 0.36
CA SER A 190 1.81 -1.43 1.26
C SER A 190 2.68 -0.27 0.74
N GLY A 191 2.85 0.77 1.56
CA GLY A 191 3.63 1.96 1.20
C GLY A 191 2.93 2.97 0.28
N SER A 192 1.71 2.69 -0.18
CA SER A 192 0.98 3.53 -1.14
C SER A 192 0.77 4.96 -0.63
N SER A 193 0.42 5.14 0.64
CA SER A 193 0.15 6.43 1.26
C SER A 193 1.29 7.43 1.05
N ARG A 194 2.52 7.01 1.38
CA ARG A 194 3.72 7.85 1.21
C ARG A 194 4.01 8.09 -0.27
N ALA A 195 3.86 7.06 -1.11
CA ALA A 195 4.19 7.14 -2.52
C ALA A 195 3.25 8.08 -3.28
N ILE A 196 1.93 7.93 -3.07
CA ILE A 196 0.89 8.78 -3.67
C ILE A 196 1.01 10.21 -3.16
N ALA A 197 1.23 10.42 -1.86
CA ALA A 197 1.44 11.77 -1.31
C ALA A 197 2.66 12.47 -1.96
N THR A 198 3.74 11.73 -2.20
CA THR A 198 4.95 12.27 -2.84
C THR A 198 4.67 12.71 -4.28
N VAL A 199 3.97 11.88 -5.07
CA VAL A 199 3.67 12.19 -6.47
C VAL A 199 2.64 13.32 -6.59
N THR A 200 1.60 13.31 -5.76
CA THR A 200 0.54 14.33 -5.79
C THR A 200 1.05 15.69 -5.34
N GLU A 201 1.98 15.77 -4.39
CA GLU A 201 2.63 17.02 -4.00
C GLU A 201 3.53 17.57 -5.11
N ALA A 202 4.25 16.71 -5.84
CA ALA A 202 5.04 17.12 -6.99
C ALA A 202 4.21 17.70 -8.15
N CYS A 203 2.88 17.52 -8.11
CA CYS A 203 1.92 17.96 -9.12
C CYS A 203 1.20 19.27 -8.81
N ARG A 204 1.54 19.90 -7.69
CA ARG A 204 0.96 21.17 -7.25
C ARG A 204 1.76 22.38 -7.67
#